data_AF-H0VKH4-F1
#
_entry.id   AF-H0VKH4-F1
#
_cell.length_a   1.000
_cell.length_b   1.000
_cell.length_c   1.000
_cell.angle_alpha   90.00
_cell.angle_beta   90.00
_cell.angle_gamma   90.00
#
_symmetry.space_group_name_H-M   'P 1'
#
loop_
_entity.id
_entity.type
_entity.pdbx_description
1 polymer ?
#
loop_
_entity_poly.entity_id
_entity_poly.type
_entity_poly.pdbx_seq_one_letter_code
_entity_poly.pdbx_strand_id
1 'polypeptide(L)'
;MSRQTLPGASAPRASCLDLWREKNDRLVRQAKGVMAQECGVRRQQLIQNILQGLKEVLLSLQGLPAAVPVLPLELTITCNFIILRVSLTRGFTEDQAQDIQQALKRVLETQERLGPGLELGLRELWDTVLHASCLLPDLLPVLHLLAGLQAAFWLSTEHLGDLVSLLQTLNGTQSRASEDLLLLLKTWSPPAAESSALLILQDARSLRDILLTASAFRQGLQELITGSLPKALSSLQEAASSMCSRSVLVQVYTALGNCLRKMGKPQRALLYLIAALKEGSVWGPLLLEASRLYRQQGDTTAELESLELLTEALSVTQAHSSKAPQVFIEVELLLTQPDPASPLHCGTQSQIKHLLASRCLQMGRAEDAAEHYLDLLALLLDGSEPRFSPPSCPPGPCMPEVFLEAALALIQASRAQDALTVCEELLSRTSFLLPKMPRLWEDVRRGTKEMPHCPLWVSAAHLLQGQAWVQLRTQKEAVSEFSRCLELLFRVMPEDKGQGAASNCEQGCRSDMTLQHLRAAALISRGLEWIASGQDTKALQDFLLSVQICPGHRDASFHLLQTLKKLNRKDEASAVWWKLKAPTQLPQEEATRSLPLYLEAYFNWIHPPDCETLLEEFQTSLAEPC
;
A
#
# COMPACT_ATOMS: atom_id res chain seq x y z
N MET A 1 88.71 -11.31 -35.02
CA MET A 1 87.82 -10.18 -35.36
C MET A 1 86.38 -10.66 -35.26
N SER A 2 85.90 -10.83 -34.04
CA SER A 2 84.57 -11.32 -33.66
C SER A 2 83.60 -10.15 -33.62
N ARG A 3 82.55 -10.21 -34.46
CA ARG A 3 81.41 -9.29 -34.40
C ARG A 3 80.57 -9.62 -33.16
N GLN A 4 80.59 -8.74 -32.16
CA GLN A 4 79.56 -8.69 -31.13
C GLN A 4 78.36 -7.91 -31.67
N THR A 5 77.28 -8.61 -31.97
CA THR A 5 75.93 -8.03 -32.07
C THR A 5 75.40 -7.81 -30.65
N LEU A 6 75.21 -6.56 -30.25
CA LEU A 6 74.46 -6.21 -29.05
C LEU A 6 72.98 -6.61 -29.21
N PRO A 7 72.38 -7.37 -28.27
CA PRO A 7 70.94 -7.51 -28.16
C PRO A 7 70.41 -6.36 -27.30
N GLY A 8 69.62 -5.46 -27.89
CA GLY A 8 69.12 -4.29 -27.18
C GLY A 8 68.01 -3.55 -27.92
N ALA A 9 67.01 -4.28 -28.43
CA ALA A 9 65.73 -3.67 -28.78
C ALA A 9 64.84 -3.73 -27.52
N SER A 10 64.92 -2.70 -26.69
CA SER A 10 63.99 -2.48 -25.59
C SER A 10 62.57 -2.36 -26.15
N ALA A 11 61.62 -3.14 -25.62
CA ALA A 11 60.20 -2.96 -25.87
C ALA A 11 59.80 -1.47 -25.70
N PRO A 12 58.88 -0.93 -26.52
CA PRO A 12 58.44 0.45 -26.37
C PRO A 12 57.90 0.65 -24.95
N ARG A 13 58.42 1.67 -24.23
CA ARG A 13 57.94 2.03 -22.90
C ARG A 13 56.46 2.37 -23.02
N ALA A 14 55.59 1.57 -22.40
CA ALA A 14 54.16 1.84 -22.33
C ALA A 14 53.93 3.25 -21.75
N SER A 15 53.07 4.04 -22.38
CA SER A 15 52.75 5.37 -21.88
C SER A 15 51.99 5.25 -20.56
N CYS A 16 52.05 6.25 -19.68
CA CYS A 16 51.28 6.24 -18.42
C CYS A 16 49.77 6.08 -18.67
N LEU A 17 49.26 6.57 -19.81
CA LEU A 17 47.87 6.40 -20.24
C LEU A 17 47.53 4.94 -20.56
N ASP A 18 48.47 4.19 -21.16
CA ASP A 18 48.28 2.76 -21.42
C ASP A 18 48.24 1.94 -20.12
N LEU A 19 49.06 2.32 -19.14
CA LEU A 19 49.06 1.69 -17.81
C LEU A 19 47.75 1.96 -17.04
N TRP A 20 47.23 3.18 -17.09
CA TRP A 20 45.95 3.51 -16.46
C TRP A 20 44.77 2.86 -17.17
N ARG A 21 44.83 2.75 -18.50
CA ARG A 21 43.87 1.97 -19.31
C ARG A 21 43.86 0.50 -18.88
N GLU A 22 45.02 -0.13 -18.80
CA GLU A 22 45.13 -1.53 -18.37
C GLU A 22 44.62 -1.74 -16.94
N LYS A 23 44.90 -0.79 -16.02
CA LYS A 23 44.38 -0.82 -14.65
C LYS A 23 42.84 -0.72 -14.63
N ASN A 24 42.22 0.18 -15.40
CA ASN A 24 40.77 0.25 -15.54
C ASN A 24 40.20 -1.08 -16.06
N ASP A 25 40.76 -1.59 -17.15
CA ASP A 25 40.28 -2.82 -17.79
C ASP A 25 40.36 -4.04 -16.85
N ARG A 26 41.44 -4.13 -16.06
CA ARG A 26 41.58 -5.17 -15.03
C ARG A 26 40.50 -5.04 -13.94
N LEU A 27 40.26 -3.84 -13.44
CA LEU A 27 39.24 -3.58 -12.40
C LEU A 27 37.83 -3.89 -12.92
N VAL A 28 37.52 -3.53 -14.16
CA VAL A 28 36.23 -3.84 -14.81
C VAL A 28 36.05 -5.34 -15.02
N ARG A 29 37.09 -6.07 -15.45
CA ARG A 29 37.04 -7.54 -15.57
C ARG A 29 36.85 -8.20 -14.20
N GLN A 30 37.49 -7.69 -13.15
CA GLN A 30 37.28 -8.16 -11.78
C GLN A 30 35.84 -7.91 -11.31
N ALA A 31 35.29 -6.72 -11.55
CA ALA A 31 33.90 -6.42 -11.22
C ALA A 31 32.90 -7.33 -11.96
N LYS A 32 33.13 -7.59 -13.25
CA LYS A 32 32.33 -8.54 -14.03
C LYS A 32 32.52 -9.99 -13.53
N GLY A 33 33.72 -10.38 -13.09
CA GLY A 33 34.00 -11.70 -12.51
C GLY A 33 33.36 -11.93 -11.14
N VAL A 34 33.21 -10.88 -10.33
CA VAL A 34 32.52 -10.91 -9.03
C VAL A 34 31.02 -11.22 -9.18
N MET A 35 30.45 -11.09 -10.39
CA MET A 35 29.07 -11.51 -10.69
C MET A 35 28.85 -13.03 -10.62
N ALA A 36 29.92 -13.83 -10.78
CA ALA A 36 29.83 -15.29 -10.88
C ALA A 36 30.05 -16.03 -9.55
N GLN A 37 30.35 -15.32 -8.45
CA GLN A 37 30.64 -15.91 -7.14
C GLN A 37 29.56 -15.60 -6.10
N GLU A 38 29.20 -16.59 -5.28
CA GLU A 38 28.18 -16.47 -4.23
C GLU A 38 28.72 -15.86 -2.90
N CYS A 39 27.80 -15.24 -2.15
CA CYS A 39 27.85 -14.67 -0.78
C CYS A 39 28.20 -13.17 -0.57
N GLY A 40 27.30 -12.50 0.16
CA GLY A 40 27.10 -11.04 0.21
C GLY A 40 28.21 -10.19 0.84
N VAL A 41 28.82 -10.58 1.97
CA VAL A 41 29.79 -9.71 2.66
C VAL A 41 31.14 -9.66 1.92
N ARG A 42 31.62 -10.81 1.44
CA ARG A 42 32.85 -10.88 0.62
C ARG A 42 32.67 -10.14 -0.70
N ARG A 43 31.48 -10.21 -1.30
CA ARG A 43 31.13 -9.45 -2.51
C ARG A 43 31.17 -7.94 -2.28
N GLN A 44 30.58 -7.45 -1.19
CA GLN A 44 30.64 -6.04 -0.81
C GLN A 44 32.08 -5.55 -0.63
N GLN A 45 32.90 -6.31 0.09
CA GLN A 45 34.32 -5.98 0.30
C GLN A 45 35.11 -5.93 -1.01
N LEU A 46 34.87 -6.87 -1.93
CA LEU A 46 35.50 -6.87 -3.25
C LEU A 46 35.09 -5.66 -4.09
N ILE A 47 33.80 -5.28 -4.08
CA ILE A 47 33.31 -4.09 -4.77
C ILE A 47 33.93 -2.81 -4.16
N GLN A 48 34.05 -2.72 -2.84
CA GLN A 48 34.72 -1.60 -2.17
C GLN A 48 36.19 -1.49 -2.57
N ASN A 49 36.91 -2.61 -2.64
CA ASN A 49 38.30 -2.63 -3.08
C ASN A 49 38.46 -2.16 -4.53
N ILE A 50 37.53 -2.57 -5.42
CA ILE A 50 37.52 -2.13 -6.83
C ILE A 50 37.22 -0.63 -6.92
N LEU A 51 36.25 -0.14 -6.14
CA LEU A 51 35.90 1.29 -6.07
C LEU A 51 37.08 2.14 -5.61
N GLN A 52 37.81 1.70 -4.58
CA GLN A 52 39.01 2.38 -4.12
C GLN A 52 40.09 2.40 -5.22
N GLY A 53 40.26 1.28 -5.92
CA GLY A 53 41.18 1.19 -7.05
C GLY A 53 40.84 2.14 -8.21
N LEU A 54 39.56 2.33 -8.53
CA LEU A 54 39.10 3.30 -9.53
C LEU A 54 39.29 4.75 -9.06
N LYS A 55 39.00 5.03 -7.78
CA LYS A 55 39.20 6.36 -7.17
C LYS A 55 40.65 6.82 -7.25
N GLU A 56 41.60 5.92 -6.98
CA GLU A 56 43.04 6.22 -7.10
C GLU A 56 43.43 6.62 -8.53
N VAL A 57 42.92 5.91 -9.54
CA VAL A 57 43.21 6.24 -10.94
C VAL A 57 42.56 7.57 -11.31
N LEU A 58 41.32 7.80 -10.88
CA LEU A 58 40.61 9.05 -11.13
C LEU A 58 41.35 10.25 -10.54
N LEU A 59 41.82 10.16 -9.29
CA LEU A 59 42.62 11.22 -8.65
C LEU A 59 43.93 11.49 -9.41
N SER A 60 44.58 10.44 -9.92
CA SER A 60 45.81 10.61 -10.71
C SER A 60 45.57 11.29 -12.08
N LEU A 61 44.41 11.06 -12.70
CA LEU A 61 44.02 11.70 -13.95
C LEU A 61 43.51 13.13 -13.76
N GLN A 62 42.75 13.38 -12.69
CA GLN A 62 42.25 14.71 -12.34
C GLN A 62 43.36 15.69 -11.96
N GLY A 63 44.51 15.18 -11.49
CA GLY A 63 45.72 15.99 -11.26
C GLY A 63 46.42 16.48 -12.54
N LEU A 64 46.06 15.96 -13.72
CA LEU A 64 46.60 16.41 -15.01
C LEU A 64 45.73 17.55 -15.59
N PRO A 65 46.31 18.45 -16.40
CA PRO A 65 45.53 19.45 -17.13
C PRO A 65 44.52 18.75 -18.05
N ALA A 66 43.32 19.34 -18.18
CA ALA A 66 42.29 18.81 -19.05
C ALA A 66 42.80 18.85 -20.50
N ALA A 67 43.08 17.67 -21.07
CA ALA A 67 43.60 17.53 -22.43
C ALA A 67 42.81 16.46 -23.18
N VAL A 68 42.57 16.71 -24.47
CA VAL A 68 41.79 15.86 -25.38
C VAL A 68 42.16 14.36 -25.34
N PRO A 69 43.44 13.92 -25.28
CA PRO A 69 43.76 12.49 -25.24
C PRO A 69 43.50 11.82 -23.89
N VAL A 70 43.39 12.58 -22.80
CA VAL A 70 43.20 12.07 -21.43
C VAL A 70 41.71 11.95 -21.10
N LEU A 71 40.90 12.85 -21.65
CA LEU A 71 39.49 13.02 -21.33
C LEU A 71 38.60 11.76 -21.57
N PRO A 72 38.74 10.99 -22.67
CA PRO A 72 37.95 9.78 -22.87
C PRO A 72 38.17 8.74 -21.77
N LEU A 73 39.42 8.59 -21.30
CA LEU A 73 39.78 7.66 -20.23
C LEU A 73 39.25 8.14 -18.87
N GLU A 74 39.42 9.42 -18.57
CA GLU A 74 38.91 10.03 -17.34
C GLU A 74 37.39 9.86 -17.23
N LEU A 75 36.64 10.25 -18.27
CA LEU A 75 35.17 10.15 -18.28
C LEU A 75 34.69 8.70 -18.17
N THR A 76 35.39 7.75 -18.82
CA THR A 76 35.03 6.32 -18.74
C THR A 76 35.22 5.78 -17.33
N ILE A 77 36.34 6.13 -16.67
CA ILE A 77 36.59 5.74 -15.28
C ILE A 77 35.57 6.38 -14.34
N THR A 78 35.21 7.65 -14.57
CA THR A 78 34.15 8.33 -13.81
C THR A 78 32.81 7.62 -13.96
N CYS A 79 32.42 7.23 -15.17
CA CYS A 79 31.19 6.47 -15.40
C CYS A 79 31.22 5.11 -14.67
N ASN A 80 32.32 4.36 -14.79
CA ASN A 80 32.48 3.08 -14.10
C ASN A 80 32.44 3.24 -12.56
N PHE A 81 33.06 4.30 -12.04
CA PHE A 81 33.05 4.63 -10.62
C PHE A 81 31.65 4.96 -10.11
N ILE A 82 30.89 5.79 -10.84
CA ILE A 82 29.50 6.15 -10.49
C ILE A 82 28.63 4.89 -10.47
N ILE A 83 28.71 4.03 -11.51
CA ILE A 83 27.92 2.79 -11.61
C ILE A 83 28.13 1.90 -10.38
N LEU A 84 29.39 1.62 -10.02
CA LEU A 84 29.70 0.76 -8.88
C LEU A 84 29.33 1.40 -7.54
N ARG A 85 29.45 2.72 -7.43
CA ARG A 85 29.11 3.41 -6.18
C ARG A 85 27.60 3.37 -5.96
N VAL A 86 26.80 3.67 -6.98
CA VAL A 86 25.33 3.58 -6.97
C VAL A 86 24.87 2.17 -6.64
N SER A 87 25.52 1.16 -7.22
CA SER A 87 25.16 -0.24 -6.98
C SER A 87 25.47 -0.69 -5.54
N LEU A 88 26.50 -0.10 -4.91
CA LEU A 88 26.86 -0.34 -3.52
C LEU A 88 25.96 0.41 -2.53
N THR A 89 25.65 1.68 -2.80
CA THR A 89 24.78 2.54 -1.97
C THR A 89 23.30 2.22 -2.13
N ARG A 90 22.93 1.44 -3.18
CA ARG A 90 21.54 1.13 -3.57
C ARG A 90 20.67 2.37 -3.81
N GLY A 91 21.28 3.38 -4.41
CA GLY A 91 20.60 4.63 -4.69
C GLY A 91 21.57 5.71 -5.12
N PHE A 92 21.00 6.75 -5.72
CA PHE A 92 21.72 7.95 -6.10
C PHE A 92 21.77 8.95 -4.94
N THR A 93 22.94 9.51 -4.67
CA THR A 93 23.23 10.56 -3.69
C THR A 93 23.82 11.78 -4.40
N GLU A 94 23.80 12.93 -3.75
CA GLU A 94 24.30 14.20 -4.30
C GLU A 94 25.78 14.12 -4.71
N ASP A 95 26.59 13.26 -4.07
CA ASP A 95 27.99 13.02 -4.43
C ASP A 95 28.14 12.52 -5.88
N GLN A 96 27.17 11.75 -6.39
CA GLN A 96 27.18 11.32 -7.79
C GLN A 96 26.92 12.47 -8.75
N ALA A 97 26.03 13.39 -8.38
CA ALA A 97 25.75 14.57 -9.18
C ALA A 97 26.96 15.51 -9.25
N GLN A 98 27.71 15.64 -8.15
CA GLN A 98 28.96 16.40 -8.09
C GLN A 98 30.04 15.80 -9.00
N ASP A 99 30.20 14.47 -9.01
CA ASP A 99 31.16 13.81 -9.90
C ASP A 99 30.81 14.00 -11.39
N ILE A 100 29.52 13.99 -11.73
CA ILE A 100 29.06 14.32 -13.10
C ILE A 100 29.33 15.79 -13.41
N GLN A 101 29.05 16.70 -12.47
CA GLN A 101 29.32 18.13 -12.64
C GLN A 101 30.81 18.41 -12.88
N GLN A 102 31.69 17.75 -12.12
CA GLN A 102 33.14 17.89 -12.28
C GLN A 102 33.60 17.35 -13.64
N ALA A 103 33.07 16.20 -14.07
CA ALA A 103 33.35 15.65 -15.39
C ALA A 103 32.95 16.59 -16.53
N LEU A 104 31.79 17.24 -16.44
CA LEU A 104 31.34 18.23 -17.43
C LEU A 104 32.20 19.49 -17.45
N LYS A 105 32.60 20.00 -16.27
CA LYS A 105 33.53 21.13 -16.17
C LYS A 105 34.86 20.83 -16.85
N ARG A 106 35.40 19.62 -16.65
CA ARG A 106 36.63 19.15 -17.31
C ARG A 106 36.49 19.13 -18.84
N VAL A 107 35.32 18.73 -19.37
CA VAL A 107 35.04 18.79 -20.81
C VAL A 107 35.06 20.24 -21.31
N LEU A 108 34.44 21.18 -20.59
CA LEU A 108 34.41 22.60 -20.97
C LEU A 108 35.77 23.28 -20.86
N GLU A 109 36.62 22.89 -19.91
CA GLU A 109 38.00 23.36 -19.77
C GLU A 109 38.83 23.02 -21.02
N THR A 110 38.66 21.82 -21.60
CA THR A 110 39.36 21.46 -22.85
C THR A 110 38.94 22.29 -24.06
N GLN A 111 37.77 22.93 -23.99
CA GLN A 111 37.20 23.73 -25.08
C GLN A 111 37.45 25.24 -24.89
N GLU A 112 38.21 25.64 -23.86
CA GLU A 112 38.50 27.05 -23.49
C GLU A 112 37.23 27.92 -23.28
N ARG A 113 36.07 27.29 -23.02
CA ARG A 113 34.79 27.99 -22.82
C ARG A 113 34.50 28.34 -21.37
N LEU A 114 35.25 27.76 -20.42
CA LEU A 114 35.06 28.00 -19.01
C LEU A 114 35.86 29.24 -18.56
N GLY A 115 35.17 30.36 -18.33
CA GLY A 115 35.74 31.50 -17.60
C GLY A 115 35.89 31.18 -16.10
N PRO A 116 36.85 31.77 -15.38
CA PRO A 116 37.04 31.51 -13.95
C PRO A 116 35.81 31.97 -13.15
N GLY A 117 35.10 31.04 -12.51
CA GLY A 117 34.10 31.33 -11.48
C GLY A 117 32.61 31.24 -11.87
N LEU A 118 32.24 30.64 -13.01
CA LEU A 118 30.82 30.40 -13.30
C LEU A 118 30.29 29.15 -12.56
N GLU A 119 29.45 29.37 -11.54
CA GLU A 119 28.60 28.35 -10.93
C GLU A 119 27.38 28.07 -11.82
N LEU A 120 27.60 27.36 -12.93
CA LEU A 120 26.51 26.89 -13.79
C LEU A 120 25.80 25.69 -13.16
N GLY A 121 24.47 25.68 -13.25
CA GLY A 121 23.66 24.53 -12.87
C GLY A 121 23.93 23.32 -13.80
N LEU A 122 23.66 22.10 -13.32
CA LEU A 122 23.88 20.87 -14.11
C LEU A 122 23.20 20.89 -15.48
N ARG A 123 21.99 21.47 -15.56
CA ARG A 123 21.26 21.64 -16.82
C ARG A 123 22.00 22.53 -17.82
N GLU A 124 22.46 23.69 -17.36
CA GLU A 124 23.17 24.67 -18.19
C GLU A 124 24.53 24.13 -18.64
N LEU A 125 25.18 23.32 -17.80
CA LEU A 125 26.41 22.60 -18.17
C LEU A 125 26.16 21.60 -19.31
N TRP A 126 25.08 20.84 -19.26
CA TRP A 126 24.72 19.94 -20.36
C TRP A 126 24.39 20.68 -21.64
N ASP A 127 23.63 21.77 -21.56
CA ASP A 127 23.31 22.60 -22.72
C ASP A 127 24.59 23.16 -23.36
N THR A 128 25.52 23.70 -22.57
CA THR A 128 26.77 24.27 -23.08
C THR A 128 27.72 23.22 -23.68
N VAL A 129 27.81 22.02 -23.09
CA VAL A 129 28.62 20.91 -23.60
C VAL A 129 28.03 20.33 -24.89
N LEU A 130 26.71 20.13 -24.98
CA LEU A 130 26.06 19.52 -26.13
C LEU A 130 25.93 20.49 -27.33
N HIS A 131 25.79 21.79 -27.08
CA HIS A 131 25.81 22.82 -28.13
C HIS A 131 27.23 23.23 -28.54
N ALA A 132 28.26 22.59 -27.98
CA ALA A 132 29.64 22.80 -28.43
C ALA A 132 29.88 22.16 -29.80
N SER A 133 30.11 23.02 -30.79
CA SER A 133 30.40 22.65 -32.19
C SER A 133 31.65 21.79 -32.39
N CYS A 134 32.44 21.54 -31.33
CA CYS A 134 33.74 20.84 -31.36
C CYS A 134 33.73 19.50 -30.61
N LEU A 135 32.57 18.89 -30.37
CA LEU A 135 32.48 17.55 -29.77
C LEU A 135 33.28 16.54 -30.63
N LEU A 136 34.40 16.04 -30.11
CA LEU A 136 35.17 14.99 -30.80
C LEU A 136 34.32 13.72 -30.90
N PRO A 137 34.34 13.01 -32.05
CA PRO A 137 33.66 11.73 -32.22
C PRO A 137 33.99 10.71 -31.11
N ASP A 138 35.22 10.73 -30.61
CA ASP A 138 35.72 9.82 -29.56
C ASP A 138 35.08 10.05 -28.18
N LEU A 139 34.60 11.27 -27.90
CA LEU A 139 33.97 11.62 -26.63
C LEU A 139 32.46 11.35 -26.63
N LEU A 140 31.84 11.29 -27.80
CA LEU A 140 30.39 11.18 -27.95
C LEU A 140 29.82 9.93 -27.26
N PRO A 141 30.38 8.71 -27.40
CA PRO A 141 29.85 7.53 -26.71
C PRO A 141 29.89 7.64 -25.18
N VAL A 142 30.98 8.22 -24.64
CA VAL A 142 31.17 8.36 -23.19
C VAL A 142 30.27 9.47 -22.63
N LEU A 143 30.05 10.55 -23.38
CA LEU A 143 29.11 11.60 -23.01
C LEU A 143 27.66 11.11 -23.02
N HIS A 144 27.27 10.25 -23.96
CA HIS A 144 25.95 9.60 -23.95
C HIS A 144 25.80 8.65 -22.75
N LEU A 145 26.86 7.96 -22.34
CA LEU A 145 26.85 7.14 -21.12
C LEU A 145 26.68 8.01 -19.87
N LEU A 146 27.45 9.10 -19.77
CA LEU A 146 27.34 10.06 -18.66
C LEU A 146 25.95 10.72 -18.62
N ALA A 147 25.37 11.03 -19.78
CA ALA A 147 24.01 11.56 -19.89
C ALA A 147 22.97 10.54 -19.44
N GLY A 148 23.15 9.26 -19.73
CA GLY A 148 22.30 8.20 -19.20
C GLY A 148 22.39 8.06 -17.68
N LEU A 149 23.58 8.25 -17.09
CA LEU A 149 23.74 8.23 -15.63
C LEU A 149 23.09 9.45 -14.98
N GLN A 150 23.22 10.63 -15.60
CA GLN A 150 22.50 11.84 -15.16
C GLN A 150 20.98 11.65 -15.27
N ALA A 151 20.51 11.04 -16.36
CA ALA A 151 19.10 10.75 -16.56
C ALA A 151 18.56 9.78 -15.50
N ALA A 152 19.33 8.77 -15.12
CA ALA A 152 19.01 7.85 -14.03
C ALA A 152 18.95 8.57 -12.67
N PHE A 153 19.90 9.48 -12.41
CA PHE A 153 19.88 10.32 -11.22
C PHE A 153 18.61 11.19 -11.14
N TRP A 154 18.28 11.93 -12.20
CA TRP A 154 17.08 12.79 -12.23
C TRP A 154 15.77 12.01 -12.19
N LEU A 155 15.72 10.81 -12.78
CA LEU A 155 14.58 9.94 -12.63
C LEU A 155 14.41 9.54 -11.15
N SER A 156 15.47 9.13 -10.47
CA SER A 156 15.39 8.72 -9.05
C SER A 156 15.05 9.87 -8.08
N THR A 157 15.38 11.11 -8.44
CA THR A 157 15.16 12.33 -7.61
C THR A 157 13.94 13.14 -8.04
N GLU A 158 13.12 12.62 -8.96
CA GLU A 158 11.88 13.24 -9.48
C GLU A 158 12.06 14.58 -10.23
N HIS A 159 13.27 14.88 -10.70
CA HIS A 159 13.55 16.05 -11.55
C HIS A 159 13.23 15.77 -13.04
N LEU A 160 11.96 15.44 -13.33
CA LEU A 160 11.51 15.04 -14.68
C LEU A 160 11.65 16.15 -15.72
N GLY A 161 11.50 17.42 -15.32
CA GLY A 161 11.63 18.57 -16.23
C GLY A 161 13.05 18.71 -16.80
N ASP A 162 14.06 18.52 -15.95
CA ASP A 162 15.47 18.59 -16.38
C ASP A 162 15.82 17.40 -17.28
N LEU A 163 15.30 16.21 -16.97
CA LEU A 163 15.44 15.01 -17.79
C LEU A 163 14.86 15.18 -19.20
N VAL A 164 13.64 15.71 -19.32
CA VAL A 164 13.01 15.99 -20.62
C VAL A 164 13.87 16.96 -21.42
N SER A 165 14.38 18.02 -20.78
CA SER A 165 15.23 19.01 -21.45
C SER A 165 16.55 18.42 -21.96
N LEU A 166 17.21 17.53 -21.20
CA LEU A 166 18.42 16.84 -21.62
C LEU A 166 18.16 15.87 -22.79
N LEU A 167 17.05 15.14 -22.77
CA LEU A 167 16.74 14.24 -23.89
C LEU A 167 16.39 15.02 -25.17
N GLN A 168 15.72 16.16 -25.05
CA GLN A 168 15.47 17.05 -26.18
C GLN A 168 16.76 17.59 -26.79
N THR A 169 17.76 17.90 -25.98
CA THR A 169 19.05 18.41 -26.47
C THR A 169 19.88 17.31 -27.13
N LEU A 170 19.82 16.07 -26.59
CA LEU A 170 20.46 14.89 -27.19
C LEU A 170 19.82 14.43 -28.51
N ASN A 171 18.50 14.56 -28.66
CA ASN A 171 17.76 14.15 -29.86
C ASN A 171 17.74 15.22 -30.97
N GLY A 172 18.26 16.42 -30.68
CA GLY A 172 18.32 17.52 -31.64
C GLY A 172 17.01 18.29 -31.84
N THR A 173 17.07 19.34 -32.65
CA THR A 173 16.02 20.37 -32.79
C THR A 173 14.68 19.87 -33.33
N GLN A 174 14.63 18.71 -33.98
CA GLN A 174 13.41 18.14 -34.56
C GLN A 174 12.45 17.54 -33.51
N SER A 175 12.93 17.28 -32.28
CA SER A 175 12.15 16.65 -31.20
C SER A 175 11.58 17.63 -30.16
N ARG A 176 11.75 18.96 -30.36
CA ARG A 176 11.32 20.01 -29.41
C ARG A 176 9.79 20.10 -29.18
N ALA A 177 8.98 19.39 -29.95
CA ALA A 177 7.51 19.47 -29.89
C ALA A 177 6.88 18.44 -28.94
N SER A 178 7.62 17.43 -28.47
CA SER A 178 7.07 16.36 -27.61
C SER A 178 7.52 16.55 -26.15
N GLU A 179 6.56 16.71 -25.25
CA GLU A 179 6.76 16.65 -23.80
C GLU A 179 6.77 15.20 -23.27
N ASP A 180 6.35 14.23 -24.10
CA ASP A 180 6.27 12.82 -23.72
C ASP A 180 7.67 12.20 -23.56
N LEU A 181 8.06 11.97 -22.31
CA LEU A 181 9.35 11.40 -21.92
C LEU A 181 9.61 10.02 -22.54
N LEU A 182 8.58 9.18 -22.71
CA LEU A 182 8.69 7.87 -23.34
C LEU A 182 9.06 7.97 -24.83
N LEU A 183 8.47 8.92 -25.55
CA LEU A 183 8.81 9.15 -26.96
C LEU A 183 10.25 9.65 -27.09
N LEU A 184 10.68 10.56 -26.21
CA LEU A 184 12.05 11.08 -26.19
C LEU A 184 13.08 10.00 -25.89
N LEU A 185 12.80 9.07 -24.99
CA LEU A 185 13.69 7.95 -24.72
C LEU A 185 13.73 6.92 -25.86
N LYS A 186 12.62 6.71 -26.59
CA LYS A 186 12.59 5.84 -27.78
C LYS A 186 13.40 6.41 -28.95
N THR A 187 13.33 7.71 -29.15
CA THR A 187 14.07 8.40 -30.22
C THR A 187 15.55 8.55 -29.90
N TRP A 188 15.93 8.44 -28.62
CA TRP A 188 17.33 8.50 -28.20
C TRP A 188 18.12 7.27 -28.66
N SER A 189 19.06 7.48 -29.58
CA SER A 189 19.94 6.43 -30.11
C SER A 189 21.41 6.70 -29.76
N PRO A 190 21.94 6.15 -28.66
CA PRO A 190 23.34 6.33 -28.32
C PRO A 190 24.26 5.59 -29.34
N PRO A 191 25.40 6.21 -29.71
CA PRO A 191 26.34 5.64 -30.67
C PRO A 191 26.91 4.31 -30.16
N ALA A 192 27.19 3.37 -31.08
CA ALA A 192 27.84 2.12 -30.72
C ALA A 192 29.31 2.38 -30.34
N ALA A 193 29.79 1.75 -29.27
CA ALA A 193 31.22 1.75 -28.97
C ALA A 193 31.96 0.85 -29.98
N GLU A 194 33.03 1.35 -30.59
CA GLU A 194 33.88 0.59 -31.50
C GLU A 194 34.72 -0.45 -30.74
N SER A 195 35.17 -1.52 -31.42
CA SER A 195 35.88 -2.67 -30.81
C SER A 195 37.23 -2.35 -30.14
N SER A 196 37.77 -1.14 -30.33
CA SER A 196 38.98 -0.62 -29.67
C SER A 196 38.70 0.27 -28.46
N ALA A 197 37.44 0.39 -28.03
CA ALA A 197 37.02 1.24 -26.92
C ALA A 197 37.42 0.68 -25.54
N LEU A 198 37.57 1.59 -24.58
CA LEU A 198 37.84 1.30 -23.17
C LEU A 198 36.79 0.35 -22.58
N LEU A 199 37.18 -0.53 -21.65
CA LEU A 199 36.21 -1.41 -21.01
C LEU A 199 35.26 -0.62 -20.10
N ILE A 200 33.98 -0.70 -20.44
CA ILE A 200 32.86 -0.11 -19.71
C ILE A 200 32.12 -1.23 -18.95
N LEU A 201 31.61 -0.91 -17.78
CA LEU A 201 30.76 -1.81 -16.99
C LEU A 201 29.40 -2.03 -17.64
N GLN A 202 28.73 -0.95 -18.04
CA GLN A 202 27.38 -0.94 -18.59
C GLN A 202 27.27 0.02 -19.78
N ASP A 203 26.69 -0.44 -20.90
CA ASP A 203 26.60 0.35 -22.13
C ASP A 203 25.47 1.39 -22.07
N ALA A 204 25.64 2.52 -22.78
CA ALA A 204 24.63 3.57 -22.88
C ALA A 204 23.28 3.06 -23.44
N ARG A 205 23.30 2.06 -24.33
CA ARG A 205 22.08 1.40 -24.85
C ARG A 205 21.33 0.64 -23.78
N SER A 206 22.03 -0.15 -22.97
CA SER A 206 21.40 -0.89 -21.89
C SER A 206 20.83 0.05 -20.82
N LEU A 207 21.53 1.15 -20.53
CA LEU A 207 21.05 2.17 -19.61
C LEU A 207 19.81 2.90 -20.14
N ARG A 208 19.75 3.21 -21.45
CA ARG A 208 18.53 3.74 -22.09
C ARG A 208 17.37 2.76 -21.95
N ASP A 209 17.58 1.47 -22.22
CA ASP A 209 16.51 0.48 -22.13
C ASP A 209 16.00 0.32 -20.68
N ILE A 210 16.89 0.44 -19.69
CA ILE A 210 16.53 0.50 -18.26
C ILE A 210 15.71 1.75 -17.93
N LEU A 211 16.12 2.93 -18.43
CA LEU A 211 15.39 4.18 -18.25
C LEU A 211 14.01 4.14 -18.91
N LEU A 212 13.90 3.53 -20.10
CA LEU A 212 12.64 3.28 -20.78
C LEU A 212 11.70 2.42 -19.93
N THR A 213 12.19 1.27 -19.43
CA THR A 213 11.40 0.40 -18.55
C THR A 213 10.95 1.13 -17.28
N ALA A 214 11.88 1.81 -16.60
CA ALA A 214 11.61 2.49 -15.33
C ALA A 214 10.61 3.64 -15.50
N SER A 215 10.76 4.45 -16.54
CA SER A 215 9.84 5.55 -16.84
C SER A 215 8.46 5.05 -17.26
N ALA A 216 8.38 4.05 -18.14
CA ALA A 216 7.10 3.48 -18.59
C ALA A 216 6.33 2.85 -17.44
N PHE A 217 7.03 2.17 -16.54
CA PHE A 217 6.44 1.59 -15.35
C PHE A 217 5.96 2.66 -14.35
N ARG A 218 6.77 3.68 -14.06
CA ARG A 218 6.36 4.80 -13.17
C ARG A 218 5.17 5.56 -13.73
N GLN A 219 5.18 5.87 -15.02
CA GLN A 219 4.07 6.51 -15.70
C GLN A 219 2.81 5.64 -15.63
N GLY A 220 2.93 4.34 -15.91
CA GLY A 220 1.83 3.38 -15.81
C GLY A 220 1.22 3.29 -14.41
N LEU A 221 2.03 3.34 -13.36
CA LEU A 221 1.57 3.36 -11.97
C LEU A 221 0.85 4.67 -11.62
N GLN A 222 1.41 5.81 -12.02
CA GLN A 222 0.79 7.12 -11.81
C GLN A 222 -0.56 7.23 -12.55
N GLU A 223 -0.62 6.73 -13.79
CA GLU A 223 -1.84 6.67 -14.58
C GLU A 223 -2.89 5.75 -13.92
N LEU A 224 -2.46 4.66 -13.26
CA LEU A 224 -3.35 3.75 -12.54
C LEU A 224 -3.91 4.37 -11.24
N ILE A 225 -3.12 5.22 -10.56
CA ILE A 225 -3.54 5.98 -9.38
C ILE A 225 -4.52 7.09 -9.78
N THR A 226 -4.21 7.82 -10.85
CA THR A 226 -5.08 8.90 -11.39
C THR A 226 -6.36 8.38 -12.06
N GLY A 227 -6.46 7.07 -12.31
CA GLY A 227 -7.65 6.41 -12.87
C GLY A 227 -7.72 6.42 -14.40
N SER A 228 -6.65 6.83 -15.09
CA SER A 228 -6.57 6.83 -16.55
C SER A 228 -6.21 5.43 -17.12
N LEU A 229 -7.14 4.48 -16.97
CA LEU A 229 -6.95 3.05 -17.28
C LEU A 229 -6.35 2.73 -18.68
N PRO A 230 -6.81 3.32 -19.81
CA PRO A 230 -6.28 2.94 -21.11
C PRO A 230 -4.83 3.40 -21.32
N LYS A 231 -4.46 4.57 -20.79
CA LYS A 231 -3.07 5.05 -20.84
C LYS A 231 -2.17 4.19 -19.97
N ALA A 232 -2.63 3.86 -18.75
CA ALA A 232 -1.91 2.97 -17.84
C ALA A 232 -1.61 1.62 -18.51
N LEU A 233 -2.59 1.05 -19.23
CA LEU A 233 -2.40 -0.21 -19.95
C LEU A 233 -1.33 -0.10 -21.04
N SER A 234 -1.31 0.97 -21.86
CA SER A 234 -0.28 1.16 -22.87
C SER A 234 1.12 1.33 -22.26
N SER A 235 1.24 2.15 -21.22
CA SER A 235 2.51 2.43 -20.53
C SER A 235 3.06 1.18 -19.85
N LEU A 236 2.20 0.38 -19.22
CA LEU A 236 2.61 -0.88 -18.58
C LEU A 236 2.94 -1.99 -19.58
N GLN A 237 2.23 -2.08 -20.71
CA GLN A 237 2.58 -3.03 -21.78
C GLN A 237 3.93 -2.68 -22.43
N GLU A 238 4.21 -1.39 -22.57
CA GLU A 238 5.50 -0.91 -23.02
C GLU A 238 6.62 -1.32 -22.05
N ALA A 239 6.41 -1.13 -20.74
CA ALA A 239 7.35 -1.61 -19.72
C ALA A 239 7.56 -3.14 -19.79
N ALA A 240 6.50 -3.92 -20.05
CA ALA A 240 6.63 -5.38 -20.19
C ALA A 240 7.40 -5.82 -21.44
N SER A 241 7.45 -4.98 -22.48
CA SER A 241 8.12 -5.26 -23.76
C SER A 241 9.62 -4.95 -23.74
N SER A 242 10.09 -4.17 -22.77
CA SER A 242 11.49 -3.76 -22.62
C SER A 242 12.27 -4.70 -21.70
N MET A 243 13.57 -4.44 -21.53
CA MET A 243 14.45 -5.24 -20.67
C MET A 243 14.02 -5.13 -19.21
N CYS A 244 13.35 -6.17 -18.71
CA CYS A 244 12.91 -6.32 -17.33
C CYS A 244 13.68 -7.43 -16.63
N SER A 245 14.09 -7.20 -15.37
CA SER A 245 14.43 -8.30 -14.48
C SER A 245 13.15 -9.08 -14.14
N ARG A 246 13.28 -10.37 -13.77
CA ARG A 246 12.12 -11.20 -13.38
C ARG A 246 11.27 -10.56 -12.28
N SER A 247 11.92 -9.92 -11.30
CA SER A 247 11.25 -9.29 -10.16
C SER A 247 10.47 -8.03 -10.57
N VAL A 248 11.00 -7.21 -11.48
CA VAL A 248 10.25 -6.07 -12.05
C VAL A 248 9.11 -6.54 -12.94
N LEU A 249 9.31 -7.62 -13.71
CA LEU A 249 8.27 -8.18 -14.56
C LEU A 249 7.05 -8.66 -13.75
N VAL A 250 7.27 -9.27 -12.58
CA VAL A 250 6.18 -9.64 -11.64
C VAL A 250 5.38 -8.41 -11.21
N GLN A 251 6.05 -7.31 -10.88
CA GLN A 251 5.38 -6.06 -10.49
C GLN A 251 4.59 -5.45 -11.65
N VAL A 252 5.15 -5.45 -12.87
CA VAL A 252 4.49 -4.98 -14.10
C VAL A 252 3.24 -5.81 -14.40
N TYR A 253 3.33 -7.14 -14.35
CA TYR A 253 2.19 -8.03 -14.55
C TYR A 253 1.13 -7.89 -13.46
N THR A 254 1.53 -7.65 -12.21
CA THR A 254 0.58 -7.36 -11.12
C THR A 254 -0.16 -6.05 -11.38
N ALA A 255 0.53 -4.98 -11.79
CA ALA A 255 -0.08 -3.71 -12.14
C ALA A 255 -1.01 -3.81 -13.37
N LEU A 256 -0.63 -4.60 -14.38
CA LEU A 256 -1.49 -4.92 -15.53
C LEU A 256 -2.75 -5.70 -15.10
N GLY A 257 -2.60 -6.66 -14.20
CA GLY A 257 -3.72 -7.38 -13.59
C GLY A 257 -4.70 -6.45 -12.91
N ASN A 258 -4.21 -5.51 -12.08
CA ASN A 258 -5.03 -4.50 -11.42
C ASN A 258 -5.73 -3.57 -12.44
N CYS A 259 -5.02 -3.11 -13.46
CA CYS A 259 -5.59 -2.29 -14.53
C CYS A 259 -6.75 -3.01 -15.24
N LEU A 260 -6.54 -4.26 -15.66
CA LEU A 260 -7.56 -5.07 -16.34
C LEU A 260 -8.74 -5.42 -15.44
N ARG A 261 -8.51 -5.63 -14.14
CA ARG A 261 -9.55 -5.80 -13.13
C ARG A 261 -10.44 -4.56 -13.05
N LYS A 262 -9.83 -3.36 -12.91
CA LYS A 262 -10.56 -2.08 -12.92
C LYS A 262 -11.32 -1.83 -14.23
N MET A 263 -10.81 -2.34 -15.35
CA MET A 263 -11.49 -2.29 -16.66
C MET A 263 -12.60 -3.34 -16.84
N GLY A 264 -12.89 -4.17 -15.84
CA GLY A 264 -13.94 -5.20 -15.92
C GLY A 264 -13.58 -6.43 -16.77
N LYS A 265 -12.28 -6.74 -16.93
CA LYS A 265 -11.78 -7.91 -17.68
C LYS A 265 -11.09 -8.93 -16.76
N PRO A 266 -11.81 -9.61 -15.85
CA PRO A 266 -11.22 -10.46 -14.82
C PRO A 266 -10.46 -11.68 -15.37
N GLN A 267 -10.93 -12.27 -16.48
CA GLN A 267 -10.26 -13.43 -17.10
C GLN A 267 -8.85 -13.09 -17.60
N ARG A 268 -8.69 -11.91 -18.22
CA ARG A 268 -7.37 -11.45 -18.68
C ARG A 268 -6.47 -11.06 -17.51
N ALA A 269 -7.04 -10.45 -16.47
CA ALA A 269 -6.30 -10.12 -15.25
C ALA A 269 -5.70 -11.39 -14.62
N LEU A 270 -6.47 -12.46 -14.52
CA LEU A 270 -6.03 -13.75 -13.98
C LEU A 270 -4.88 -14.36 -14.79
N LEU A 271 -4.90 -14.26 -16.13
CA LEU A 271 -3.80 -14.74 -16.97
C LEU A 271 -2.48 -14.00 -16.69
N TYR A 272 -2.52 -12.67 -16.48
CA TYR A 272 -1.33 -11.90 -16.13
C TYR A 272 -0.81 -12.24 -14.73
N LEU A 273 -1.70 -12.51 -13.76
CA LEU A 273 -1.28 -12.98 -12.45
C LEU A 273 -0.65 -14.38 -12.50
N ILE A 274 -1.19 -15.30 -13.31
CA ILE A 274 -0.54 -16.61 -13.53
C ILE A 274 0.83 -16.45 -14.18
N ALA A 275 0.98 -15.52 -15.12
CA ALA A 275 2.28 -15.22 -15.72
C ALA A 275 3.26 -14.68 -14.66
N ALA A 276 2.82 -13.78 -13.79
CA ALA A 276 3.62 -13.27 -12.68
C ALA A 276 4.03 -14.37 -11.67
N LEU A 277 3.13 -15.30 -11.34
CA LEU A 277 3.42 -16.45 -10.48
C LEU A 277 4.57 -17.33 -11.03
N LYS A 278 4.66 -17.48 -12.36
CA LYS A 278 5.71 -18.28 -13.00
C LYS A 278 7.08 -17.62 -12.98
N GLU A 279 7.13 -16.29 -12.91
CA GLU A 279 8.34 -15.52 -13.12
C GLU A 279 9.13 -15.20 -11.85
N GLY A 280 8.51 -15.09 -10.66
CA GLY A 280 9.27 -14.56 -9.52
C GLY A 280 8.73 -14.69 -8.10
N SER A 281 9.58 -14.18 -7.21
CA SER A 281 9.70 -14.43 -5.77
C SER A 281 9.00 -13.40 -4.86
N VAL A 282 8.36 -12.38 -5.43
CA VAL A 282 7.64 -11.33 -4.69
C VAL A 282 6.14 -11.62 -4.75
N TRP A 283 5.65 -12.38 -3.78
CA TRP A 283 4.27 -12.90 -3.78
C TRP A 283 3.23 -11.91 -3.25
N GLY A 284 3.65 -10.94 -2.43
CA GLY A 284 2.73 -10.05 -1.71
C GLY A 284 1.73 -9.30 -2.60
N PRO A 285 2.19 -8.42 -3.51
CA PRO A 285 1.27 -7.59 -4.32
C PRO A 285 0.36 -8.43 -5.21
N LEU A 286 0.89 -9.56 -5.66
CA LEU A 286 0.18 -10.50 -6.51
C LEU A 286 -0.96 -11.21 -5.76
N LEU A 287 -0.70 -11.76 -4.57
CA LEU A 287 -1.72 -12.44 -3.77
C LEU A 287 -2.84 -11.46 -3.35
N LEU A 288 -2.49 -10.21 -3.06
CA LEU A 288 -3.48 -9.17 -2.78
C LEU A 288 -4.36 -8.83 -4.01
N GLU A 289 -3.82 -8.79 -5.21
CA GLU A 289 -4.64 -8.60 -6.42
C GLU A 289 -5.45 -9.84 -6.78
N ALA A 290 -4.94 -11.04 -6.50
CA ALA A 290 -5.70 -12.28 -6.65
C ALA A 290 -6.92 -12.31 -5.72
N SER A 291 -6.77 -11.95 -4.44
CA SER A 291 -7.89 -11.90 -3.49
C SER A 291 -8.98 -10.93 -3.92
N ARG A 292 -8.58 -9.76 -4.46
CA ARG A 292 -9.51 -8.77 -5.03
C ARG A 292 -10.26 -9.28 -6.25
N LEU A 293 -9.64 -10.13 -7.08
CA LEU A 293 -10.29 -10.77 -8.22
C LEU A 293 -11.30 -11.83 -7.78
N TYR A 294 -10.92 -12.72 -6.87
CA TYR A 294 -11.81 -13.76 -6.35
C TYR A 294 -13.02 -13.15 -5.65
N ARG A 295 -12.83 -12.05 -4.90
CA ARG A 295 -13.93 -11.25 -4.34
C ARG A 295 -14.91 -10.75 -5.41
N GLN A 296 -14.41 -10.25 -6.53
CA GLN A 296 -15.28 -9.78 -7.63
C GLN A 296 -16.02 -10.94 -8.33
N GLN A 297 -15.47 -12.14 -8.30
CA GLN A 297 -16.07 -13.34 -8.88
C GLN A 297 -17.05 -14.04 -7.92
N GLY A 298 -17.01 -13.70 -6.62
CA GLY A 298 -17.81 -14.35 -5.59
C GLY A 298 -17.23 -15.70 -5.11
N ASP A 299 -15.98 -16.02 -5.47
CA ASP A 299 -15.29 -17.22 -4.97
C ASP A 299 -14.65 -16.91 -3.61
N THR A 300 -15.38 -17.24 -2.56
CA THR A 300 -15.00 -16.89 -1.18
C THR A 300 -13.91 -17.80 -0.64
N THR A 301 -13.85 -19.05 -1.10
CA THR A 301 -12.80 -20.01 -0.71
C THR A 301 -11.45 -19.59 -1.23
N ALA A 302 -11.35 -19.29 -2.54
CA ALA A 302 -10.10 -18.84 -3.14
C ALA A 302 -9.67 -17.45 -2.64
N GLU A 303 -10.63 -16.58 -2.31
CA GLU A 303 -10.35 -15.29 -1.66
C GLU A 303 -9.61 -15.50 -0.32
N LEU A 304 -10.15 -16.33 0.56
CA LEU A 304 -9.57 -16.56 1.90
C LEU A 304 -8.20 -17.24 1.83
N GLU A 305 -8.06 -18.29 1.02
CA GLU A 305 -6.77 -18.97 0.82
C GLU A 305 -5.69 -18.00 0.30
N SER A 306 -6.05 -17.10 -0.62
CA SER A 306 -5.09 -16.11 -1.14
C SER A 306 -4.66 -15.08 -0.08
N LEU A 307 -5.54 -14.73 0.86
CA LEU A 307 -5.24 -13.84 1.98
C LEU A 307 -4.40 -14.54 3.06
N GLU A 308 -4.65 -15.82 3.32
CA GLU A 308 -3.83 -16.64 4.23
C GLU A 308 -2.39 -16.73 3.71
N LEU A 309 -2.20 -17.12 2.45
CA LEU A 309 -0.88 -17.17 1.81
C LEU A 309 -0.18 -15.79 1.80
N LEU A 310 -0.95 -14.70 1.71
CA LEU A 310 -0.43 -13.34 1.78
C LEU A 310 0.13 -13.04 3.17
N THR A 311 -0.55 -13.44 4.24
CA THR A 311 -0.06 -13.27 5.61
C THR A 311 1.23 -14.06 5.88
N GLU A 312 1.31 -15.28 5.35
CA GLU A 312 2.52 -16.11 5.42
C GLU A 312 3.67 -15.47 4.65
N ALA A 313 3.42 -15.02 3.41
CA ALA A 313 4.44 -14.38 2.59
C ALA A 313 5.03 -13.13 3.25
N LEU A 314 4.21 -12.31 3.93
CA LEU A 314 4.70 -11.13 4.63
C LEU A 314 5.53 -11.47 5.88
N SER A 315 5.19 -12.55 6.59
CA SER A 315 6.00 -13.01 7.74
C SER A 315 7.41 -13.43 7.31
N VAL A 316 7.54 -14.07 6.14
CA VAL A 316 8.83 -14.52 5.58
C VAL A 316 9.62 -13.34 4.98
N THR A 317 8.94 -12.39 4.35
CA THR A 317 9.60 -11.27 3.64
C THR A 317 10.28 -10.29 4.60
N GLN A 318 9.72 -10.06 5.80
CA GLN A 318 10.35 -9.23 6.84
C GLN A 318 11.71 -9.77 7.30
N ALA A 319 11.93 -11.09 7.23
CA ALA A 319 13.19 -11.73 7.61
C ALA A 319 14.29 -11.65 6.53
N HIS A 320 13.95 -11.31 5.28
CA HIS A 320 14.86 -11.43 4.12
C HIS A 320 15.16 -10.12 3.39
N SER A 321 14.95 -8.94 4.01
CA SER A 321 15.12 -7.64 3.33
C SER A 321 16.55 -7.30 2.85
N SER A 322 17.55 -8.14 3.15
CA SER A 322 18.92 -7.98 2.67
C SER A 322 19.19 -8.75 1.37
N LYS A 323 18.63 -8.29 0.24
CA LYS A 323 19.16 -8.69 -1.09
C LYS A 323 20.62 -8.25 -1.19
N ALA A 324 21.54 -9.04 -1.74
CA ALA A 324 22.95 -8.63 -1.91
C ALA A 324 23.10 -7.52 -2.97
N PRO A 325 24.05 -6.58 -2.85
CA PRO A 325 24.28 -5.56 -3.87
C PRO A 325 24.75 -6.19 -5.18
N GLN A 326 24.15 -5.73 -6.28
CA GLN A 326 24.55 -6.08 -7.64
C GLN A 326 25.63 -5.11 -8.14
N VAL A 327 26.24 -5.41 -9.28
CA VAL A 327 27.35 -4.63 -9.87
C VAL A 327 26.84 -3.64 -10.93
N PHE A 328 25.61 -3.80 -11.41
CA PHE A 328 24.99 -2.97 -12.44
C PHE A 328 23.85 -2.12 -11.89
N ILE A 329 23.53 -1.04 -12.61
CA ILE A 329 22.29 -0.30 -12.37
C ILE A 329 21.16 -1.12 -12.98
N GLU A 330 20.26 -1.63 -12.13
CA GLU A 330 19.04 -2.32 -12.56
C GLU A 330 17.82 -1.40 -12.40
N VAL A 331 16.73 -1.75 -13.06
CA VAL A 331 15.46 -1.03 -12.97
C VAL A 331 15.01 -0.90 -11.51
N GLU A 332 15.22 -1.92 -10.67
CA GLU A 332 14.85 -1.91 -9.24
C GLU A 332 15.48 -0.74 -8.45
N LEU A 333 16.67 -0.26 -8.84
CA LEU A 333 17.33 0.86 -8.18
C LEU A 333 16.72 2.23 -8.53
N LEU A 334 15.98 2.30 -9.63
CA LEU A 334 15.31 3.53 -10.10
C LEU A 334 13.85 3.60 -9.67
N LEU A 335 13.32 2.51 -9.10
CA LEU A 335 11.96 2.45 -8.59
C LEU A 335 11.95 2.86 -7.12
N THR A 336 11.29 3.99 -6.85
CA THR A 336 11.00 4.41 -5.48
C THR A 336 10.15 3.35 -4.78
N GLN A 337 10.32 3.18 -3.46
CA GLN A 337 9.44 2.31 -2.68
C GLN A 337 7.97 2.71 -2.91
N PRO A 338 7.05 1.73 -3.05
CA PRO A 338 5.66 2.02 -3.34
C PRO A 338 5.04 2.81 -2.19
N ASP A 339 4.62 4.04 -2.50
CA ASP A 339 3.77 4.90 -1.67
C ASP A 339 2.54 4.11 -1.18
N PRO A 340 1.99 4.31 0.03
CA PRO A 340 0.71 3.73 0.46
C PRO A 340 -0.46 3.88 -0.54
N ALA A 341 -0.47 4.93 -1.37
CA ALA A 341 -1.46 5.09 -2.43
C ALA A 341 -1.22 4.19 -3.66
N SER A 342 -0.06 3.53 -3.73
CA SER A 342 0.34 2.68 -4.84
C SER A 342 -0.44 1.36 -4.87
N PRO A 343 -0.85 0.90 -6.08
CA PRO A 343 -1.49 -0.41 -6.26
C PRO A 343 -0.60 -1.59 -5.86
N LEU A 344 0.70 -1.39 -5.71
CA LEU A 344 1.68 -2.42 -5.34
C LEU A 344 1.98 -2.45 -3.84
N HIS A 345 1.41 -1.53 -3.07
CA HIS A 345 1.53 -1.51 -1.62
C HIS A 345 0.64 -2.59 -1.02
N CYS A 346 1.23 -3.54 -0.30
CA CYS A 346 0.51 -4.67 0.30
C CYS A 346 -0.07 -4.36 1.68
N GLY A 347 0.28 -3.21 2.27
CA GLY A 347 -0.03 -2.93 3.66
C GLY A 347 0.86 -3.70 4.63
N THR A 348 0.55 -3.57 5.91
CA THR A 348 1.21 -4.31 7.00
C THR A 348 0.58 -5.69 7.21
N GLN A 349 1.27 -6.56 7.93
CA GLN A 349 0.74 -7.89 8.26
C GLN A 349 -0.56 -7.78 9.07
N SER A 350 -0.63 -6.81 9.99
CA SER A 350 -1.84 -6.53 10.78
C SER A 350 -3.06 -6.15 9.92
N GLN A 351 -2.86 -5.29 8.91
CA GLN A 351 -3.94 -4.85 8.01
C GLN A 351 -4.52 -6.01 7.21
N ILE A 352 -3.67 -6.92 6.75
CA ILE A 352 -4.12 -8.09 5.99
C ILE A 352 -4.77 -9.13 6.91
N LYS A 353 -4.23 -9.38 8.11
CA LYS A 353 -4.88 -10.26 9.08
C LYS A 353 -6.28 -9.74 9.46
N HIS A 354 -6.43 -8.43 9.62
CA HIS A 354 -7.75 -7.82 9.82
C HIS A 354 -8.69 -8.03 8.62
N LEU A 355 -8.17 -7.84 7.39
CA LEU A 355 -8.96 -8.09 6.19
C LEU A 355 -9.41 -9.56 6.10
N LEU A 356 -8.53 -10.51 6.42
CA LEU A 356 -8.87 -11.93 6.47
C LEU A 356 -9.95 -12.21 7.53
N ALA A 357 -9.74 -11.75 8.77
CA ALA A 357 -10.66 -11.97 9.88
C ALA A 357 -12.07 -11.38 9.62
N SER A 358 -12.12 -10.14 9.12
CA SER A 358 -13.38 -9.48 8.75
C SER A 358 -14.13 -10.18 7.63
N ARG A 359 -13.41 -10.76 6.65
CA ARG A 359 -14.03 -11.56 5.59
C ARG A 359 -14.52 -12.91 6.10
N CYS A 360 -13.79 -13.59 6.97
CA CYS A 360 -14.28 -14.81 7.63
C CYS A 360 -15.57 -14.55 8.41
N LEU A 361 -15.63 -13.43 9.14
CA LEU A 361 -16.83 -13.03 9.90
C LEU A 361 -18.04 -12.76 9.00
N GLN A 362 -17.85 -12.03 7.89
CA GLN A 362 -18.91 -11.76 6.91
C GLN A 362 -19.44 -13.02 6.23
N MET A 363 -18.60 -14.04 6.08
CA MET A 363 -18.96 -15.34 5.49
C MET A 363 -19.58 -16.32 6.49
N GLY A 364 -19.70 -15.97 7.77
CA GLY A 364 -20.21 -16.84 8.82
C GLY A 364 -19.23 -17.91 9.32
N ARG A 365 -17.94 -17.82 8.94
CA ARG A 365 -16.86 -18.70 9.45
C ARG A 365 -16.35 -18.15 10.78
N ALA A 366 -17.16 -18.26 11.83
CA ALA A 366 -16.91 -17.62 13.12
C ALA A 366 -15.66 -18.14 13.86
N GLU A 367 -15.39 -19.44 13.79
CA GLU A 367 -14.21 -20.05 14.44
C GLU A 367 -12.91 -19.52 13.85
N ASP A 368 -12.77 -19.58 12.52
CA ASP A 368 -11.58 -19.06 11.81
C ASP A 368 -11.42 -17.55 12.02
N ALA A 369 -12.53 -16.80 12.00
CA ALA A 369 -12.51 -15.36 12.28
C ALA A 369 -11.97 -15.07 13.69
N ALA A 370 -12.44 -15.82 14.70
CA ALA A 370 -12.01 -15.65 16.07
C ALA A 370 -10.51 -15.92 16.24
N GLU A 371 -9.98 -16.98 15.61
CA GLU A 371 -8.55 -17.28 15.63
C GLU A 371 -7.73 -16.15 15.00
N HIS A 372 -8.09 -15.70 13.79
CA HIS A 372 -7.38 -14.62 13.11
C HIS A 372 -7.44 -13.28 13.85
N TYR A 373 -8.55 -12.96 14.51
CA TYR A 373 -8.65 -11.76 15.35
C TYR A 373 -7.80 -11.87 16.61
N LEU A 374 -7.75 -13.02 17.29
CA LEU A 374 -6.88 -13.23 18.45
C LEU A 374 -5.41 -13.14 18.07
N ASP A 375 -5.04 -13.73 16.93
CA ASP A 375 -3.72 -13.62 16.31
C ASP A 375 -3.33 -12.17 16.02
N LEU A 376 -4.27 -11.39 15.47
CA LEU A 376 -4.09 -9.97 15.19
C LEU A 376 -3.89 -9.18 16.50
N LEU A 377 -4.72 -9.45 17.51
CA LEU A 377 -4.57 -8.83 18.83
C LEU A 377 -3.20 -9.16 19.43
N ALA A 378 -2.74 -10.41 19.35
CA ALA A 378 -1.40 -10.79 19.81
C ALA A 378 -0.29 -9.99 19.08
N LEU A 379 -0.34 -9.90 17.74
CA LEU A 379 0.61 -9.11 16.96
C LEU A 379 0.63 -7.63 17.38
N LEU A 380 -0.54 -7.05 17.65
CA LEU A 380 -0.69 -5.65 18.06
C LEU A 380 -0.17 -5.40 19.49
N LEU A 381 -0.20 -6.42 20.35
CA LEU A 381 0.28 -6.35 21.73
C LEU A 381 1.81 -6.55 21.84
N ASP A 382 2.39 -7.38 20.98
CA ASP A 382 3.83 -7.70 20.99
C ASP A 382 4.72 -6.53 20.51
N GLY A 383 4.13 -5.42 20.04
CA GLY A 383 4.85 -4.18 19.74
C GLY A 383 5.79 -4.24 18.54
N SER A 384 5.62 -5.24 17.67
CA SER A 384 6.38 -5.42 16.42
C SER A 384 5.99 -4.45 15.30
N GLU A 385 4.88 -3.72 15.46
CA GLU A 385 4.44 -2.65 14.57
C GLU A 385 4.36 -1.30 15.30
N PRO A 386 4.66 -0.16 14.64
CA PRO A 386 4.60 1.15 15.27
C PRO A 386 3.18 1.38 15.80
N ARG A 387 3.08 1.69 17.09
CA ARG A 387 1.82 2.08 17.77
C ARG A 387 1.09 3.08 16.88
N PHE A 388 0.02 2.63 16.22
CA PHE A 388 -0.57 3.33 15.11
C PHE A 388 -1.09 4.70 15.54
N SER A 389 -0.49 5.76 14.99
CA SER A 389 -1.15 7.03 14.76
C SER A 389 -2.36 6.81 13.84
N PRO A 390 -3.45 7.59 13.95
CA PRO A 390 -4.64 7.41 13.13
C PRO A 390 -4.30 7.43 11.63
N PRO A 391 -4.89 6.56 10.80
CA PRO A 391 -4.54 6.48 9.39
C PRO A 391 -5.04 7.73 8.64
N SER A 392 -4.17 8.27 7.79
CA SER A 392 -4.63 8.94 6.56
C SER A 392 -5.10 7.85 5.59
N CYS A 393 -6.19 8.13 4.87
CA CYS A 393 -6.98 7.19 4.06
C CYS A 393 -6.20 6.14 3.24
N PRO A 394 -6.82 4.96 2.99
CA PRO A 394 -8.14 4.55 3.46
C PRO A 394 -8.10 4.03 4.90
N PRO A 395 -9.23 4.07 5.64
CA PRO A 395 -9.26 3.87 7.09
C PRO A 395 -8.91 2.42 7.42
N GLY A 396 -7.71 2.21 7.98
CA GLY A 396 -7.46 1.01 8.78
C GLY A 396 -8.42 1.00 9.99
N PRO A 397 -8.78 -0.19 10.51
CA PRO A 397 -9.74 -0.32 11.60
C PRO A 397 -9.23 0.39 12.86
N CYS A 398 -10.12 1.09 13.55
CA CYS A 398 -9.78 1.66 14.85
C CYS A 398 -9.60 0.51 15.85
N MET A 399 -8.55 0.57 16.70
CA MET A 399 -8.25 -0.48 17.68
C MET A 399 -9.49 -0.96 18.47
N PRO A 400 -10.36 -0.07 19.00
CA PRO A 400 -11.58 -0.51 19.70
C PRO A 400 -12.54 -1.34 18.85
N GLU A 401 -12.65 -1.08 17.55
CA GLU A 401 -13.53 -1.82 16.64
C GLU A 401 -13.02 -3.24 16.42
N VAL A 402 -11.69 -3.42 16.33
CA VAL A 402 -11.08 -4.76 16.23
C VAL A 402 -11.40 -5.61 17.46
N PHE A 403 -11.36 -5.03 18.67
CA PHE A 403 -11.75 -5.74 19.89
C PHE A 403 -13.24 -6.13 19.89
N LEU A 404 -14.12 -5.26 19.40
CA LEU A 404 -15.56 -5.54 19.31
C LEU A 404 -15.87 -6.62 18.26
N GLU A 405 -15.20 -6.59 17.10
CA GLU A 405 -15.32 -7.62 16.06
C GLU A 405 -14.77 -8.98 16.56
N ALA A 406 -13.64 -8.97 17.27
CA ALA A 406 -13.06 -10.16 17.88
C ALA A 406 -14.01 -10.79 18.92
N ALA A 407 -14.56 -9.97 19.81
CA ALA A 407 -15.52 -10.41 20.81
C ALA A 407 -16.78 -11.01 20.16
N LEU A 408 -17.28 -10.39 19.09
CA LEU A 408 -18.41 -10.91 18.34
C LEU A 408 -18.10 -12.26 17.67
N ALA A 409 -16.95 -12.40 17.03
CA ALA A 409 -16.52 -13.65 16.41
C ALA A 409 -16.42 -14.79 17.45
N LEU A 410 -15.86 -14.49 18.64
CA LEU A 410 -15.77 -15.45 19.75
C LEU A 410 -17.15 -15.87 20.27
N ILE A 411 -18.10 -14.94 20.37
CA ILE A 411 -19.48 -15.25 20.75
C ILE A 411 -20.14 -16.14 19.71
N GLN A 412 -20.01 -15.84 18.41
CA GLN A 412 -20.56 -16.69 17.34
C GLN A 412 -19.92 -18.08 17.32
N ALA A 413 -18.63 -18.19 17.68
CA ALA A 413 -17.91 -19.46 17.85
C ALA A 413 -18.21 -20.19 19.18
N SER A 414 -19.20 -19.75 19.96
CA SER A 414 -19.58 -20.32 21.27
C SER A 414 -18.51 -20.24 22.37
N ARG A 415 -17.51 -19.37 22.22
CA ARG A 415 -16.43 -19.12 23.17
C ARG A 415 -16.72 -17.88 24.03
N ALA A 416 -17.87 -17.89 24.71
CA ALA A 416 -18.37 -16.76 25.50
C ALA A 416 -17.39 -16.26 26.57
N GLN A 417 -16.65 -17.16 27.23
CA GLN A 417 -15.71 -16.78 28.28
C GLN A 417 -14.54 -15.95 27.74
N ASP A 418 -13.99 -16.34 26.58
CA ASP A 418 -12.91 -15.62 25.93
C ASP A 418 -13.39 -14.24 25.46
N ALA A 419 -14.62 -14.16 24.93
CA ALA A 419 -15.23 -12.89 24.54
C ALA A 419 -15.35 -11.91 25.72
N LEU A 420 -15.72 -12.39 26.92
CA LEU A 420 -15.76 -11.56 28.13
C LEU A 420 -14.37 -10.96 28.43
N THR A 421 -13.30 -11.75 28.33
CA THR A 421 -11.93 -11.26 28.58
C THR A 421 -11.50 -10.18 27.59
N VAL A 422 -11.84 -10.34 26.30
CA VAL A 422 -11.54 -9.35 25.26
C VAL A 422 -12.32 -8.05 25.51
N CYS A 423 -13.58 -8.14 25.90
CA CYS A 423 -14.38 -6.97 26.28
C CYS A 423 -13.85 -6.29 27.54
N GLU A 424 -13.44 -7.04 28.56
CA GLU A 424 -12.83 -6.49 29.78
C GLU A 424 -11.52 -5.76 29.48
N GLU A 425 -10.69 -6.27 28.58
CA GLU A 425 -9.46 -5.61 28.15
C GLU A 425 -9.74 -4.33 27.35
N LEU A 426 -10.78 -4.32 26.52
CA LEU A 426 -11.23 -3.09 25.86
C LEU A 426 -11.71 -2.06 26.89
N LEU A 427 -12.49 -2.49 27.88
CA LEU A 427 -12.99 -1.63 28.96
C LEU A 427 -11.86 -1.11 29.84
N SER A 428 -10.85 -1.93 30.17
CA SER A 428 -9.68 -1.51 30.94
C SER A 428 -8.92 -0.40 30.21
N ARG A 429 -8.76 -0.53 28.89
CA ARG A 429 -8.12 0.45 27.99
C ARG A 429 -8.98 1.66 27.64
N THR A 430 -10.28 1.62 27.85
CA THR A 430 -11.16 2.77 27.59
C THR A 430 -11.60 3.44 28.89
N SER A 431 -11.34 2.81 30.05
CA SER A 431 -11.67 3.33 31.39
C SER A 431 -11.00 4.67 31.70
N PHE A 432 -9.80 4.92 31.16
CA PHE A 432 -9.12 6.22 31.31
C PHE A 432 -9.67 7.30 30.38
N LEU A 433 -10.37 6.91 29.31
CA LEU A 433 -11.02 7.81 28.34
C LEU A 433 -12.47 8.13 28.71
N LEU A 434 -13.13 7.25 29.47
CA LEU A 434 -14.44 7.49 30.06
C LEU A 434 -14.32 8.63 31.09
N PRO A 435 -14.83 9.82 30.80
CA PRO A 435 -14.55 10.97 31.64
C PRO A 435 -15.22 10.79 33.00
N LYS A 436 -14.44 11.02 34.06
CA LYS A 436 -14.96 11.44 35.37
C LYS A 436 -15.69 12.77 35.16
N MET A 437 -16.96 12.72 34.77
CA MET A 437 -17.74 13.91 34.41
C MET A 437 -18.38 14.53 35.64
N PRO A 438 -18.22 15.86 35.84
CA PRO A 438 -19.18 16.76 35.19
C PRO A 438 -18.67 18.10 34.59
N ARG A 439 -17.36 18.35 34.41
CA ARG A 439 -16.86 19.70 34.03
C ARG A 439 -16.30 19.85 32.61
N LEU A 440 -16.23 18.79 31.81
CA LEU A 440 -15.58 18.83 30.48
C LEU A 440 -16.57 18.90 29.32
N TRP A 441 -17.77 19.44 29.53
CA TRP A 441 -18.69 19.77 28.43
C TRP A 441 -18.54 21.22 27.94
N GLU A 442 -17.74 22.05 28.64
CA GLU A 442 -17.48 23.45 28.24
C GLU A 442 -16.27 23.62 27.31
N ASP A 443 -15.36 22.64 27.23
CA ASP A 443 -14.07 22.75 26.50
C ASP A 443 -14.07 22.16 25.07
N VAL A 444 -15.24 21.82 24.51
CA VAL A 444 -15.39 21.35 23.11
C VAL A 444 -14.91 22.38 22.07
N ARG A 445 -14.60 23.62 22.49
CA ARG A 445 -14.00 24.65 21.61
C ARG A 445 -12.50 24.45 21.33
N ARG A 446 -11.81 23.48 21.94
CA ARG A 446 -10.36 23.26 21.69
C ARG A 446 -10.01 21.83 21.26
N GLY A 447 -10.26 21.54 19.98
CA GLY A 447 -9.21 21.02 19.09
C GLY A 447 -8.69 19.58 19.24
N THR A 448 -9.33 18.67 19.96
CA THR A 448 -8.95 17.23 19.94
C THR A 448 -10.04 16.37 19.28
N LYS A 449 -9.78 15.90 18.06
CA LYS A 449 -10.74 15.25 17.13
C LYS A 449 -11.15 13.81 17.48
N GLU A 450 -10.71 13.23 18.60
CA GLU A 450 -10.86 11.79 18.86
C GLU A 450 -11.91 11.41 19.92
N MET A 451 -12.55 12.37 20.59
CA MET A 451 -13.41 12.08 21.76
C MET A 451 -14.89 11.68 21.53
N PRO A 452 -15.53 11.71 20.34
CA PRO A 452 -16.98 11.42 20.25
C PRO A 452 -17.37 9.93 20.20
N HIS A 453 -16.44 8.99 19.89
CA HIS A 453 -16.78 7.57 19.67
C HIS A 453 -16.54 6.65 20.89
N CYS A 454 -15.78 7.10 21.88
CA CYS A 454 -15.49 6.33 23.10
C CYS A 454 -16.76 5.82 23.83
N PRO A 455 -17.82 6.61 24.05
CA PRO A 455 -19.01 6.10 24.73
C PRO A 455 -19.77 5.05 23.88
N LEU A 456 -19.68 5.12 22.55
CA LEU A 456 -20.29 4.12 21.66
C LEU A 456 -19.56 2.78 21.77
N TRP A 457 -18.23 2.76 21.75
CA TRP A 457 -17.45 1.52 21.88
C TRP A 457 -17.60 0.86 23.25
N VAL A 458 -17.62 1.64 24.32
CA VAL A 458 -17.86 1.13 25.68
C VAL A 458 -19.26 0.52 25.79
N SER A 459 -20.27 1.20 25.22
CA SER A 459 -21.64 0.67 25.20
C SER A 459 -21.73 -0.61 24.37
N ALA A 460 -21.05 -0.67 23.23
CA ALA A 460 -20.95 -1.87 22.40
C ALA A 460 -20.28 -3.04 23.15
N ALA A 461 -19.25 -2.77 23.95
CA ALA A 461 -18.61 -3.80 24.77
C ALA A 461 -19.58 -4.39 25.79
N HIS A 462 -20.35 -3.56 26.50
CA HIS A 462 -21.39 -4.03 27.44
C HIS A 462 -22.51 -4.80 26.74
N LEU A 463 -22.88 -4.42 25.50
CA LEU A 463 -23.83 -5.18 24.68
C LEU A 463 -23.31 -6.60 24.39
N LEU A 464 -22.05 -6.73 23.98
CA LEU A 464 -21.42 -8.02 23.70
C LEU A 464 -21.21 -8.85 24.97
N GLN A 465 -20.84 -8.22 26.10
CA GLN A 465 -20.77 -8.91 27.40
C GLN A 465 -22.12 -9.47 27.82
N GLY A 466 -23.20 -8.68 27.68
CA GLY A 466 -24.56 -9.15 27.96
C GLY A 466 -24.89 -10.39 27.15
N GLN A 467 -24.54 -10.39 25.86
CA GLN A 467 -24.79 -11.51 24.97
C GLN A 467 -23.92 -12.75 25.27
N ALA A 468 -22.67 -12.57 25.70
CA ALA A 468 -21.82 -13.65 26.18
C ALA A 468 -22.43 -14.31 27.44
N TRP A 469 -22.99 -13.53 28.37
CA TRP A 469 -23.70 -14.05 29.55
C TRP A 469 -24.98 -14.82 29.19
N VAL A 470 -25.69 -14.43 28.13
CA VAL A 470 -26.82 -15.21 27.60
C VAL A 470 -26.37 -16.62 27.19
N GLN A 471 -25.24 -16.74 26.49
CA GLN A 471 -24.69 -18.06 26.12
C GLN A 471 -24.25 -18.89 27.33
N LEU A 472 -23.74 -18.24 28.37
CA LEU A 472 -23.39 -18.87 29.65
C LEU A 472 -24.63 -19.20 30.53
N ARG A 473 -25.84 -18.86 30.08
CA ARG A 473 -27.13 -19.09 30.75
C ARG A 473 -27.29 -18.38 32.10
N THR A 474 -26.60 -17.26 32.29
CA THR A 474 -26.66 -16.42 33.49
C THR A 474 -27.48 -15.17 33.22
N GLN A 475 -28.79 -15.30 33.37
CA GLN A 475 -29.76 -14.29 32.93
C GLN A 475 -29.68 -12.95 33.70
N LYS A 476 -29.33 -12.99 34.99
CA LYS A 476 -29.30 -11.77 35.82
C LYS A 476 -28.17 -10.84 35.38
N GLU A 477 -27.02 -11.44 35.12
CA GLU A 477 -25.80 -10.81 34.62
C GLU A 477 -26.06 -10.24 33.22
N ALA A 478 -26.67 -11.02 32.32
CA ALA A 478 -27.03 -10.56 30.97
C ALA A 478 -27.91 -9.30 30.99
N VAL A 479 -29.01 -9.32 31.76
CA VAL A 479 -29.92 -8.16 31.90
C VAL A 479 -29.20 -6.95 32.50
N SER A 480 -28.28 -7.18 33.45
CA SER A 480 -27.52 -6.10 34.09
C SER A 480 -26.60 -5.39 33.10
N GLU A 481 -25.90 -6.14 32.25
CA GLU A 481 -24.98 -5.59 31.24
C GLU A 481 -25.76 -4.87 30.11
N PHE A 482 -26.89 -5.42 29.65
CA PHE A 482 -27.75 -4.71 28.70
C PHE A 482 -28.32 -3.41 29.29
N SER A 483 -28.65 -3.40 30.58
CA SER A 483 -29.13 -2.17 31.24
C SER A 483 -28.02 -1.13 31.37
N ARG A 484 -26.79 -1.56 31.69
CA ARG A 484 -25.61 -0.68 31.72
C ARG A 484 -25.28 -0.10 30.34
N CYS A 485 -25.41 -0.90 29.29
CA CYS A 485 -25.31 -0.45 27.90
C CYS A 485 -26.31 0.69 27.62
N LEU A 486 -27.59 0.50 27.95
CA LEU A 486 -28.64 1.51 27.73
C LEU A 486 -28.42 2.77 28.55
N GLU A 487 -28.00 2.66 29.82
CA GLU A 487 -27.69 3.81 30.66
C GLU A 487 -26.61 4.70 30.04
N LEU A 488 -25.56 4.10 29.47
CA LEU A 488 -24.50 4.84 28.78
C LEU A 488 -25.03 5.49 27.50
N LEU A 489 -25.80 4.75 26.70
CA LEU A 489 -26.32 5.27 25.43
C LEU A 489 -27.33 6.40 25.60
N PHE A 490 -28.19 6.36 26.62
CA PHE A 490 -29.16 7.43 26.88
C PHE A 490 -28.52 8.67 27.52
N ARG A 491 -27.33 8.55 28.12
CA ARG A 491 -26.53 9.70 28.56
C ARG A 491 -25.85 10.43 27.40
N VAL A 492 -25.62 9.74 26.27
CA VAL A 492 -25.10 10.35 25.04
C VAL A 492 -26.23 11.12 24.36
N MET A 493 -26.27 12.44 24.54
CA MET A 493 -27.19 13.31 23.81
C MET A 493 -26.71 13.47 22.36
N PRO A 494 -27.60 13.32 21.35
CA PRO A 494 -27.26 13.65 19.97
C PRO A 494 -26.92 15.15 19.90
N GLU A 495 -25.94 15.55 19.09
CA GLU A 495 -25.61 16.96 18.90
C GLU A 495 -26.85 17.70 18.36
N ASP A 496 -27.33 18.70 19.11
CA ASP A 496 -28.41 19.57 18.65
C ASP A 496 -27.99 20.22 17.32
N LYS A 497 -28.81 20.06 16.28
CA LYS A 497 -28.62 20.73 14.99
C LYS A 497 -28.81 22.24 15.14
N GLY A 498 -27.82 22.92 15.71
CA GLY A 498 -27.68 24.36 15.69
C GLY A 498 -27.39 24.82 14.26
N GLN A 499 -28.18 25.78 13.78
CA GLN A 499 -27.97 26.43 12.49
C GLN A 499 -26.56 27.07 12.41
N GLY A 500 -25.65 26.48 11.64
CA GLY A 500 -24.40 27.11 11.24
C GLY A 500 -23.32 26.15 10.69
N ALA A 501 -22.87 26.44 9.47
CA ALA A 501 -21.69 25.91 8.77
C ALA A 501 -21.74 24.47 8.20
N ALA A 502 -21.93 24.40 6.88
CA ALA A 502 -22.04 23.21 6.05
C ALA A 502 -20.69 22.56 5.66
N SER A 503 -19.88 22.09 6.62
CA SER A 503 -18.60 21.44 6.25
C SER A 503 -18.21 20.12 6.93
N ASN A 504 -19.08 19.46 7.74
CA ASN A 504 -18.78 18.12 8.29
C ASN A 504 -20.03 17.21 8.44
N CYS A 505 -21.01 17.30 7.52
CA CYS A 505 -22.31 16.63 7.70
C CYS A 505 -22.27 15.08 7.62
N GLU A 506 -21.25 14.45 7.04
CA GLU A 506 -21.26 12.98 6.86
C GLU A 506 -20.84 12.19 8.11
N GLN A 507 -19.83 12.66 8.86
CA GLN A 507 -19.32 11.91 10.02
C GLN A 507 -20.28 11.97 11.22
N GLY A 508 -20.92 13.11 11.47
CA GLY A 508 -21.93 13.26 12.54
C GLY A 508 -23.20 12.43 12.28
N CYS A 509 -23.62 12.34 11.01
CA CYS A 509 -24.75 11.48 10.64
C CYS A 509 -24.46 9.98 10.85
N ARG A 510 -23.21 9.53 10.69
CA ARG A 510 -22.84 8.12 10.91
C ARG A 510 -22.88 7.77 12.41
N SER A 511 -22.34 8.62 13.28
CA SER A 511 -22.38 8.38 14.73
C SER A 511 -23.80 8.34 15.28
N ASP A 512 -24.67 9.24 14.82
CA ASP A 512 -26.08 9.28 15.25
C ASP A 512 -26.85 8.01 14.85
N MET A 513 -26.59 7.50 13.63
CA MET A 513 -27.19 6.24 13.17
C MET A 513 -26.66 5.05 13.97
N THR A 514 -25.35 4.96 14.21
CA THR A 514 -24.78 3.88 15.03
C THR A 514 -25.33 3.90 16.47
N LEU A 515 -25.55 5.08 17.04
CA LEU A 515 -26.15 5.25 18.37
C LEU A 515 -27.59 4.72 18.41
N GLN A 516 -28.42 5.06 17.41
CA GLN A 516 -29.80 4.57 17.32
C GLN A 516 -29.86 3.05 17.15
N HIS A 517 -29.00 2.50 16.28
CA HIS A 517 -28.92 1.06 16.06
C HIS A 517 -28.45 0.33 17.33
N LEU A 518 -27.43 0.84 18.03
CA LEU A 518 -26.93 0.20 19.25
C LEU A 518 -27.96 0.24 20.40
N ARG A 519 -28.74 1.33 20.51
CA ARG A 519 -29.90 1.41 21.42
C ARG A 519 -30.96 0.37 21.08
N ALA A 520 -31.31 0.24 19.81
CA ALA A 520 -32.28 -0.75 19.34
C ALA A 520 -31.82 -2.18 19.63
N ALA A 521 -30.55 -2.49 19.33
CA ALA A 521 -29.91 -3.77 19.61
C ALA A 521 -29.98 -4.13 21.10
N ALA A 522 -29.55 -3.22 21.99
CA ALA A 522 -29.58 -3.44 23.43
C ALA A 522 -30.99 -3.66 23.99
N LEU A 523 -31.99 -2.93 23.48
CA LEU A 523 -33.40 -3.11 23.86
C LEU A 523 -33.96 -4.46 23.37
N ILE A 524 -33.65 -4.86 22.13
CA ILE A 524 -34.10 -6.15 21.59
C ILE A 524 -33.50 -7.28 22.42
N SER A 525 -32.18 -7.29 22.64
CA SER A 525 -31.50 -8.35 23.38
C SER A 525 -31.98 -8.44 24.83
N ARG A 526 -32.19 -7.31 25.51
CA ARG A 526 -32.80 -7.30 26.85
C ARG A 526 -34.24 -7.80 26.84
N GLY A 527 -35.03 -7.41 25.84
CA GLY A 527 -36.41 -7.87 25.65
C GLY A 527 -36.50 -9.38 25.47
N LEU A 528 -35.59 -9.97 24.68
CA LEU A 528 -35.50 -11.42 24.49
C LEU A 528 -35.20 -12.15 25.81
N GLU A 529 -34.30 -11.62 26.63
CA GLU A 529 -34.04 -12.15 27.98
C GLU A 529 -35.26 -12.04 28.89
N TRP A 530 -36.04 -10.96 28.81
CA TRP A 530 -37.29 -10.86 29.56
C TRP A 530 -38.31 -11.92 29.15
N ILE A 531 -38.46 -12.19 27.85
CA ILE A 531 -39.32 -13.30 27.36
C ILE A 531 -38.83 -14.62 27.96
N ALA A 532 -37.51 -14.89 27.92
CA ALA A 532 -36.95 -16.11 28.47
C ALA A 532 -37.20 -16.25 29.98
N SER A 533 -37.27 -15.14 30.72
CA SER A 533 -37.64 -15.10 32.14
C SER A 533 -39.14 -15.19 32.44
N GLY A 534 -40.00 -15.21 31.41
CA GLY A 534 -41.46 -15.17 31.53
C GLY A 534 -42.03 -13.79 31.90
N GLN A 535 -41.26 -12.71 31.73
CA GLN A 535 -41.67 -11.32 32.01
C GLN A 535 -42.10 -10.59 30.72
N ASP A 536 -43.10 -11.13 30.04
CA ASP A 536 -43.54 -10.68 28.72
C ASP A 536 -43.99 -9.20 28.69
N THR A 537 -44.49 -8.66 29.81
CA THR A 537 -44.91 -7.24 29.91
C THR A 537 -43.73 -6.27 29.86
N LYS A 538 -42.58 -6.64 30.45
CA LYS A 538 -41.35 -5.84 30.37
C LYS A 538 -40.70 -5.96 29.00
N ALA A 539 -40.70 -7.17 28.44
CA ALA A 539 -40.24 -7.42 27.09
C ALA A 539 -41.00 -6.54 26.08
N LEU A 540 -42.33 -6.45 26.22
CA LEU A 540 -43.16 -5.62 25.36
C LEU A 540 -42.77 -4.13 25.40
N GLN A 541 -42.46 -3.59 26.58
CA GLN A 541 -42.02 -2.21 26.72
C GLN A 541 -40.69 -1.97 26.00
N ASP A 542 -39.74 -2.88 26.14
CA ASP A 542 -38.43 -2.79 25.49
C ASP A 542 -38.54 -2.85 23.96
N PHE A 543 -39.39 -3.74 23.41
CA PHE A 543 -39.62 -3.80 21.96
C PHE A 543 -40.34 -2.55 21.42
N LEU A 544 -41.33 -2.03 22.15
CA LEU A 544 -42.01 -0.78 21.76
C LEU A 544 -41.04 0.40 21.70
N LEU A 545 -40.17 0.53 22.71
CA LEU A 545 -39.13 1.56 22.74
C LEU A 545 -38.12 1.38 21.61
N SER A 546 -37.74 0.14 21.28
CA SER A 546 -36.83 -0.15 20.17
C SER A 546 -37.38 0.32 18.83
N VAL A 547 -38.66 0.02 18.55
CA VAL A 547 -39.36 0.47 17.33
C VAL A 547 -39.48 2.00 17.26
N GLN A 548 -39.66 2.68 18.40
CA GLN A 548 -39.71 4.14 18.44
C GLN A 548 -38.35 4.78 18.17
N ILE A 549 -37.26 4.18 18.66
CA ILE A 549 -35.90 4.70 18.50
C ILE A 549 -35.36 4.45 17.08
N CYS A 550 -35.67 3.28 16.50
CA CYS A 550 -35.23 2.92 15.15
C CYS A 550 -36.41 2.40 14.31
N PRO A 551 -37.25 3.30 13.77
CA PRO A 551 -38.47 2.91 13.03
C PRO A 551 -38.19 2.18 11.71
N GLY A 552 -36.97 2.25 11.18
CA GLY A 552 -36.54 1.53 9.97
C GLY A 552 -36.11 0.08 10.21
N HIS A 553 -35.87 -0.33 11.47
CA HIS A 553 -35.38 -1.67 11.77
C HIS A 553 -36.51 -2.69 11.92
N ARG A 554 -36.58 -3.68 11.03
CA ARG A 554 -37.69 -4.64 10.98
C ARG A 554 -37.69 -5.63 12.15
N ASP A 555 -36.53 -6.02 12.68
CA ASP A 555 -36.44 -7.10 13.69
C ASP A 555 -37.12 -6.72 15.01
N ALA A 556 -37.03 -5.46 15.42
CA ALA A 556 -37.73 -4.95 16.61
C ALA A 556 -39.25 -5.11 16.46
N SER A 557 -39.76 -4.84 15.25
CA SER A 557 -41.18 -4.98 14.92
C SER A 557 -41.61 -6.45 14.86
N PHE A 558 -40.74 -7.35 14.39
CA PHE A 558 -41.01 -8.79 14.42
C PHE A 558 -41.08 -9.36 15.84
N HIS A 559 -40.12 -9.02 16.71
CA HIS A 559 -40.17 -9.44 18.11
C HIS A 559 -41.36 -8.83 18.88
N LEU A 560 -41.73 -7.58 18.56
CA LEU A 560 -42.95 -6.94 19.06
C LEU A 560 -44.20 -7.70 18.62
N LEU A 561 -44.30 -8.08 17.35
CA LEU A 561 -45.42 -8.84 16.81
C LEU A 561 -45.54 -10.22 17.49
N GLN A 562 -44.43 -10.93 17.67
CA GLN A 562 -44.40 -12.22 18.37
C GLN A 562 -44.85 -12.11 19.83
N THR A 563 -44.41 -11.09 20.56
CA THR A 563 -44.83 -10.88 21.96
C THR A 563 -46.29 -10.48 22.08
N LEU A 564 -46.81 -9.62 21.18
CA LEU A 564 -48.23 -9.29 21.13
C LEU A 564 -49.11 -10.52 20.82
N LYS A 565 -48.63 -11.45 19.98
CA LYS A 565 -49.26 -12.77 19.75
C LYS A 565 -49.40 -13.53 21.07
N LYS A 566 -48.29 -13.69 21.80
CA LYS A 566 -48.23 -14.44 23.06
C LYS A 566 -49.15 -13.85 24.13
N LEU A 567 -49.24 -12.53 24.19
CA LEU A 567 -50.11 -11.80 25.13
C LEU A 567 -51.58 -11.71 24.66
N ASN A 568 -51.93 -12.30 23.52
CA ASN A 568 -53.28 -12.29 22.93
C ASN A 568 -53.85 -10.87 22.66
N ARG A 569 -52.99 -9.88 22.39
CA ARG A 569 -53.38 -8.50 22.03
C ARG A 569 -53.55 -8.36 20.52
N LYS A 570 -54.61 -8.97 19.98
CA LYS A 570 -54.83 -9.11 18.53
C LYS A 570 -54.90 -7.78 17.77
N ASP A 571 -55.55 -6.76 18.33
CA ASP A 571 -55.75 -5.47 17.66
C ASP A 571 -54.42 -4.74 17.42
N GLU A 572 -53.56 -4.68 18.43
CA GLU A 572 -52.22 -4.07 18.31
C GLU A 572 -51.29 -4.89 17.43
N ALA A 573 -51.35 -6.21 17.52
CA ALA A 573 -50.60 -7.11 16.65
C ALA A 573 -50.95 -6.86 15.17
N SER A 574 -52.25 -6.69 14.86
CA SER A 574 -52.71 -6.40 13.50
C SER A 574 -52.16 -5.07 12.98
N ALA A 575 -52.12 -4.03 13.83
CA ALA A 575 -51.58 -2.71 13.45
C ALA A 575 -50.07 -2.75 13.14
N VAL A 576 -49.29 -3.52 13.92
CA VAL A 576 -47.85 -3.73 13.66
C VAL A 576 -47.64 -4.57 12.41
N TRP A 577 -48.45 -5.62 12.20
CA TRP A 577 -48.40 -6.46 11.01
C TRP A 577 -48.70 -5.67 9.72
N TRP A 578 -49.72 -4.79 9.72
CA TRP A 578 -50.01 -3.92 8.58
C TRP A 578 -48.85 -2.97 8.26
N LYS A 579 -48.15 -2.45 9.28
CA LYS A 579 -46.96 -1.61 9.09
C LYS A 579 -45.77 -2.40 8.50
N LEU A 580 -45.59 -3.66 8.92
CA LEU A 580 -44.57 -4.56 8.39
C LEU A 580 -44.84 -4.98 6.93
N LYS A 581 -46.12 -5.16 6.56
CA LYS A 581 -46.55 -5.58 5.21
C LYS A 581 -46.57 -4.43 4.20
N ALA A 582 -46.72 -3.18 4.65
CA ALA A 582 -46.68 -2.03 3.76
C ALA A 582 -45.30 -1.95 3.06
N PRO A 583 -45.25 -1.84 1.71
CA PRO A 583 -43.98 -1.69 1.01
C PRO A 583 -43.31 -0.41 1.52
N THR A 584 -42.17 -0.58 2.19
CA THR A 584 -41.44 0.50 2.81
C THR A 584 -40.91 1.42 1.71
N GLN A 585 -41.57 2.55 1.48
CA GLN A 585 -41.01 3.67 0.71
C GLN A 585 -39.95 4.39 1.57
N LEU A 586 -38.86 3.70 1.92
CA LEU A 586 -37.67 4.37 2.43
C LEU A 586 -36.79 4.74 1.24
N PRO A 587 -36.25 5.97 1.18
CA PRO A 587 -35.38 6.39 0.10
C PRO A 587 -34.18 5.46 0.04
N GLN A 588 -33.86 5.04 -1.18
CA GLN A 588 -32.72 4.21 -1.59
C GLN A 588 -31.35 4.70 -1.09
N GLU A 589 -31.30 5.85 -0.39
CA GLU A 589 -30.14 6.48 0.24
C GLU A 589 -29.71 5.84 1.58
N GLU A 590 -30.60 5.15 2.32
CA GLU A 590 -30.23 4.49 3.59
C GLU A 590 -29.51 3.15 3.39
N ALA A 591 -29.77 2.46 2.28
CA ALA A 591 -29.03 1.25 1.88
C ALA A 591 -27.55 1.53 1.55
N THR A 592 -27.19 2.81 1.36
CA THR A 592 -25.83 3.26 1.01
C THR A 592 -24.98 3.69 2.21
N ARG A 593 -25.50 3.68 3.45
CA ARG A 593 -24.74 4.10 4.64
C ARG A 593 -24.32 2.90 5.48
N SER A 594 -23.06 2.48 5.32
CA SER A 594 -22.48 1.30 5.97
C SER A 594 -22.41 1.45 7.50
N LEU A 595 -23.10 0.56 8.21
CA LEU A 595 -22.90 0.30 9.65
C LEU A 595 -21.50 -0.31 9.91
N PRO A 596 -20.95 -0.19 11.13
CA PRO A 596 -19.78 -0.95 11.53
C PRO A 596 -20.03 -2.46 11.43
N LEU A 597 -19.01 -3.23 11.03
CA LEU A 597 -19.15 -4.67 10.78
C LEU A 597 -19.63 -5.45 12.00
N TYR A 598 -19.16 -5.08 13.21
CA TYR A 598 -19.62 -5.72 14.44
C TYR A 598 -21.13 -5.52 14.68
N LEU A 599 -21.71 -4.38 14.30
CA LEU A 599 -23.16 -4.17 14.44
C LEU A 599 -23.93 -4.91 13.36
N GLU A 600 -23.46 -4.86 12.11
CA GLU A 600 -24.07 -5.57 10.99
C GLU A 600 -24.13 -7.09 11.25
N ALA A 601 -23.00 -7.67 11.66
CA ALA A 601 -22.92 -9.08 12.01
C ALA A 601 -23.74 -9.44 13.28
N TYR A 602 -23.86 -8.51 14.24
CA TYR A 602 -24.70 -8.70 15.42
C TYR A 602 -26.20 -8.73 15.07
N PHE A 603 -26.67 -7.83 14.21
CA PHE A 603 -28.07 -7.83 13.75
C PHE A 603 -28.41 -9.05 12.91
N ASN A 604 -27.53 -9.45 11.98
CA ASN A 604 -27.70 -10.68 11.20
C ASN A 604 -27.85 -11.91 12.10
N TRP A 605 -27.26 -11.89 13.30
CA TRP A 605 -27.37 -12.99 14.25
C TRP A 605 -28.64 -12.96 15.11
N ILE A 606 -29.14 -11.77 15.47
CA ILE A 606 -30.37 -11.61 16.28
C ILE A 606 -31.63 -11.68 15.44
N HIS A 607 -31.49 -11.55 14.11
CA HIS A 607 -32.60 -11.63 13.18
C HIS A 607 -33.47 -12.89 13.45
N PRO A 608 -34.78 -12.74 13.65
CA PRO A 608 -35.64 -13.88 13.95
C PRO A 608 -35.63 -14.87 12.78
N PRO A 609 -35.37 -16.17 13.02
CA PRO A 609 -35.56 -17.17 11.98
C PRO A 609 -37.03 -17.19 11.60
N ASP A 610 -37.30 -17.25 10.29
CA ASP A 610 -38.64 -17.39 9.72
C ASP A 610 -39.55 -16.15 9.76
N CYS A 611 -39.00 -14.96 9.53
CA CYS A 611 -39.79 -13.73 9.40
C CYS A 611 -40.93 -13.82 8.37
N GLU A 612 -40.72 -14.52 7.24
CA GLU A 612 -41.73 -14.70 6.21
C GLU A 612 -42.86 -15.64 6.65
N THR A 613 -42.53 -16.76 7.30
CA THR A 613 -43.54 -17.70 7.80
C THR A 613 -44.36 -17.06 8.91
N LEU A 614 -43.76 -16.23 9.76
CA LEU A 614 -44.48 -15.49 10.81
C LEU A 614 -45.49 -14.52 10.21
N LEU A 615 -45.17 -13.84 9.11
CA LEU A 615 -46.11 -12.96 8.41
C LEU A 615 -47.26 -13.75 7.77
N GLU A 616 -46.98 -14.92 7.20
CA GLU A 616 -47.97 -15.82 6.62
C GLU A 616 -48.87 -16.47 7.67
N GLU A 617 -48.31 -16.97 8.77
CA GLU A 617 -49.06 -17.49 9.92
C GLU A 617 -50.03 -16.44 10.47
N PHE A 618 -49.55 -15.21 10.65
CA PHE A 618 -50.42 -14.14 11.12
C PHE A 618 -51.54 -13.82 10.13
N GLN A 619 -51.26 -13.89 8.82
CA GLN A 619 -52.28 -13.75 7.77
C GLN A 619 -53.37 -14.82 7.89
N THR A 620 -53.00 -16.08 8.16
CA THR A 620 -53.98 -17.16 8.37
C THR A 620 -54.80 -16.97 9.64
N SER A 621 -54.17 -16.56 10.75
CA SER A 621 -54.84 -16.33 12.04
C SER A 621 -55.80 -15.11 12.07
N LEU A 622 -55.61 -14.16 11.15
CA LEU A 622 -56.51 -13.03 10.94
C LEU A 622 -57.69 -13.39 10.02
N ALA A 623 -57.58 -14.49 9.25
CA ALA A 623 -58.58 -14.94 8.29
C ALA A 623 -59.56 -15.97 8.86
N GLU A 624 -59.30 -16.56 10.03
CA GLU A 624 -60.25 -17.43 10.73
C GLU A 624 -61.35 -16.59 11.41
N PRO A 625 -62.62 -16.69 10.98
CA PRO A 625 -63.72 -16.01 11.65
C PRO A 625 -64.04 -16.68 12.98
N CYS A 626 -64.23 -15.88 14.03
CA CYS A 626 -64.76 -16.30 15.33
C CYS A 626 -66.17 -16.89 15.23
#